data_AF-Q8AAZ3-F1
#
_entry.id   AF-Q8AAZ3-F1
#
_cell.length_a   1.000
_cell.length_b   1.000
_cell.length_c   1.000
_cell.angle_alpha   90.00
_cell.angle_beta   90.00
_cell.angle_gamma   90.00
#
_symmetry.space_group_name_H-M   'P 1'
#
loop_
_entity.id
_entity.type
_entity.pdbx_description
1 polymer ?
#
loop_
_entity_poly.entity_id
_entity_poly.type
_entity_poly.pdbx_seq_one_letter_code
_entity_poly.pdbx_strand_id
1 'polypeptide(L)'
;MKQFSYYEKASATITDDAITAYLNANPLDADTEKALEQINTEYYIHTFCNEYEAFANWRRTGYPKLTPARNAASYPNNVTNGEIPRRFIYPTSEITANPVNYNDAVKRLSGGDKMTSRVWWDK
;
A
#
# COMPACT_ATOMS: atom_id res chain seq x y z
N MET A 1 -15.23 7.71 -10.58
CA MET A 1 -15.29 9.19 -10.46
C MET A 1 -16.60 9.81 -10.96
N LYS A 2 -17.68 9.03 -11.18
CA LYS A 2 -19.02 9.60 -11.46
C LYS A 2 -19.46 10.59 -10.39
N GLN A 3 -19.08 10.35 -9.12
CA GLN A 3 -19.39 11.24 -8.00
C GLN A 3 -18.92 12.70 -8.19
N PHE A 4 -17.97 12.97 -9.08
CA PHE A 4 -17.56 14.35 -9.35
C PHE A 4 -18.61 15.15 -10.11
N SER A 5 -19.63 14.50 -10.69
CA SER A 5 -20.80 15.19 -11.24
C SER A 5 -21.58 16.00 -10.21
N TYR A 6 -21.39 15.75 -8.90
CA TYR A 6 -22.02 16.54 -7.85
C TYR A 6 -21.42 17.94 -7.70
N TYR A 7 -20.24 18.19 -8.29
CA TYR A 7 -19.59 19.49 -8.25
C TYR A 7 -19.86 20.25 -9.55
N GLU A 8 -20.48 21.44 -9.45
CA GLU A 8 -20.93 22.23 -10.60
C GLU A 8 -19.83 22.61 -11.61
N LYS A 9 -18.56 22.65 -11.16
CA LYS A 9 -17.40 23.00 -12.00
C LYS A 9 -16.60 21.79 -12.47
N ALA A 10 -17.06 20.56 -12.22
CA ALA A 10 -16.35 19.37 -12.67
C ALA A 10 -16.40 19.28 -14.21
N SER A 11 -15.23 19.25 -14.84
CA SER A 11 -15.09 19.15 -16.31
C SER A 11 -14.76 17.73 -16.80
N ALA A 12 -14.50 16.79 -15.89
CA ALA A 12 -14.07 15.42 -16.19
C ALA A 12 -15.00 14.36 -15.56
N THR A 13 -16.31 14.51 -15.79
CA THR A 13 -17.31 13.53 -15.32
C THR A 13 -17.29 12.28 -16.19
N ILE A 14 -17.30 11.10 -15.54
CA ILE A 14 -17.38 9.81 -16.21
C ILE A 14 -18.86 9.46 -16.49
N THR A 15 -19.19 9.11 -17.74
CA THR A 15 -20.55 8.73 -18.18
C THR A 15 -20.90 7.29 -17.79
N ASP A 16 -22.20 6.98 -17.74
CA ASP A 16 -22.67 5.61 -17.46
C ASP A 16 -22.27 4.60 -18.55
N ASP A 17 -22.21 5.03 -19.80
CA ASP A 17 -21.72 4.21 -20.91
C ASP A 17 -20.23 3.87 -20.74
N ALA A 18 -19.41 4.83 -20.29
CA ALA A 18 -17.99 4.60 -20.03
C ALA A 18 -17.78 3.63 -18.85
N ILE A 19 -18.59 3.75 -17.79
CA ILE A 19 -18.57 2.81 -16.66
C ILE A 19 -18.94 1.40 -17.15
N THR A 20 -20.04 1.29 -17.90
CA THR A 20 -20.52 0.01 -18.43
C THR A 20 -19.49 -0.63 -19.35
N ALA A 21 -18.88 0.15 -20.25
CA ALA A 21 -17.83 -0.32 -21.13
C ALA A 21 -16.61 -0.84 -20.36
N TYR A 22 -16.18 -0.12 -19.32
CA TYR A 22 -15.06 -0.54 -18.46
C TYR A 22 -15.38 -1.84 -17.70
N LEU A 23 -16.57 -1.96 -17.10
CA LEU A 23 -16.98 -3.16 -16.38
C LEU A 23 -17.10 -4.38 -17.30
N ASN A 24 -17.62 -4.19 -18.52
CA ASN A 24 -17.70 -5.27 -19.51
C ASN A 24 -16.32 -5.71 -20.01
N ALA A 25 -15.37 -4.78 -20.13
CA ALA A 25 -14.00 -5.07 -20.54
C ALA A 25 -13.15 -5.71 -19.42
N ASN A 26 -13.51 -5.48 -18.15
CA ASN A 26 -12.80 -5.96 -16.97
C ASN A 26 -13.74 -6.74 -16.05
N PRO A 27 -14.31 -7.87 -16.50
CA PRO A 27 -15.16 -8.69 -15.64
C PRO A 27 -14.35 -9.24 -14.47
N LEU A 28 -15.00 -9.34 -13.31
CA LEU A 28 -14.44 -10.02 -12.16
C LEU A 28 -14.21 -11.50 -12.51
N ASP A 29 -13.01 -12.00 -12.24
CA ASP A 29 -12.66 -13.39 -12.49
C ASP A 29 -13.44 -14.30 -11.52
N ALA A 30 -13.76 -15.52 -11.97
CA ALA A 30 -14.45 -16.51 -11.13
C ALA A 30 -13.48 -17.19 -10.15
N ASP A 31 -12.18 -17.20 -10.46
CA ASP A 31 -11.16 -17.65 -9.52
C ASP A 31 -11.01 -16.65 -8.37
N THR A 32 -11.05 -17.16 -7.14
CA THR A 32 -11.07 -16.32 -5.94
C THR A 32 -9.79 -15.48 -5.78
N GLU A 33 -8.62 -16.04 -6.10
CA GLU A 33 -7.36 -15.30 -5.93
C GLU A 33 -7.22 -14.19 -6.96
N LYS A 34 -7.58 -14.47 -8.22
CA LYS A 34 -7.62 -13.44 -9.27
C LYS A 34 -8.66 -12.36 -8.98
N ALA A 35 -9.83 -12.74 -8.48
CA ALA A 35 -10.84 -11.77 -8.05
C ALA A 35 -10.31 -10.87 -6.93
N LEU A 36 -9.60 -11.43 -5.94
CA LEU A 36 -8.94 -10.65 -4.88
C LEU A 36 -7.88 -9.71 -5.43
N GLU A 37 -7.08 -10.16 -6.41
CA GLU A 37 -6.11 -9.30 -7.10
C GLU A 37 -6.79 -8.13 -7.81
N GLN A 38 -7.85 -8.39 -8.59
CA GLN A 38 -8.59 -7.35 -9.30
C GLN A 38 -9.21 -6.34 -8.33
N ILE A 39 -9.91 -6.83 -7.29
CA ILE A 39 -10.56 -5.97 -6.29
C ILE A 39 -9.54 -5.07 -5.59
N ASN A 40 -8.41 -5.62 -5.15
CA ASN A 40 -7.42 -4.84 -4.41
C ASN A 40 -6.58 -3.93 -5.31
N THR A 41 -6.42 -4.27 -6.59
CA THR A 41 -5.80 -3.38 -7.58
C THR A 41 -6.69 -2.17 -7.86
N GLU A 42 -7.99 -2.38 -8.07
CA GLU A 42 -8.95 -1.27 -8.21
C GLU A 42 -9.07 -0.46 -6.92
N TYR A 43 -9.01 -1.10 -5.75
CA TYR A 43 -8.95 -0.41 -4.46
C TYR A 43 -7.71 0.49 -4.37
N TYR A 44 -6.54 -0.01 -4.76
CA TYR A 44 -5.29 0.77 -4.78
C TYR A 44 -5.42 2.03 -5.65
N ILE A 45 -5.97 1.89 -6.86
CA ILE A 45 -6.25 3.02 -7.77
C ILE A 45 -7.25 4.00 -7.15
N HIS A 46 -8.34 3.48 -6.56
CA HIS A 46 -9.37 4.29 -5.92
C HIS A 46 -8.82 5.13 -4.77
N THR A 47 -7.93 4.55 -3.96
CA THR A 47 -7.29 5.22 -2.83
C THR A 47 -6.08 6.08 -3.20
N PHE A 48 -5.88 6.44 -4.47
CA PHE A 48 -4.74 7.26 -4.89
C PHE A 48 -4.59 8.58 -4.10
N CYS A 49 -5.70 9.24 -3.76
CA CYS A 49 -5.72 10.45 -2.93
C CYS A 49 -5.79 10.17 -1.41
N ASN A 50 -5.62 8.92 -0.99
CA ASN A 50 -5.55 8.48 0.40
C ASN A 50 -4.39 7.49 0.54
N GLU A 51 -3.18 8.03 0.55
CA GLU A 51 -1.94 7.29 0.54
C GLU A 51 -1.77 6.37 1.76
N TYR A 52 -2.33 6.75 2.91
CA TYR A 52 -2.30 5.93 4.12
C TYR A 52 -3.05 4.62 3.90
N GLU A 53 -4.26 4.69 3.33
CA GLU A 53 -5.06 3.49 3.05
C GLU A 53 -4.51 2.69 1.87
N ALA A 54 -4.03 3.36 0.81
CA ALA A 54 -3.37 2.67 -0.29
C ALA A 54 -2.18 1.84 0.21
N PHE A 55 -1.33 2.43 1.06
CA PHE A 55 -0.17 1.76 1.63
C PHE A 55 -0.55 0.67 2.65
N ALA A 56 -1.59 0.89 3.46
CA ALA A 56 -2.09 -0.13 4.38
C ALA A 56 -2.68 -1.34 3.65
N ASN A 57 -3.56 -1.12 2.66
CA ASN A 57 -4.20 -2.20 1.92
C ASN A 57 -3.20 -2.99 1.07
N TRP A 58 -2.24 -2.33 0.43
CA TRP A 58 -1.17 -3.03 -0.29
C TRP A 58 -0.36 -3.95 0.63
N ARG A 59 0.04 -3.48 1.82
CA ARG A 59 0.75 -4.32 2.80
C ARG A 59 -0.09 -5.49 3.29
N ARG A 60 -1.39 -5.30 3.47
CA ARG A 60 -2.33 -6.33 3.97
C ARG A 60 -2.58 -7.42 2.93
N THR A 61 -2.62 -7.06 1.66
CA THR A 61 -3.07 -7.96 0.58
C THR A 61 -1.96 -8.41 -0.36
N GLY A 62 -0.86 -7.66 -0.43
CA GLY A 62 0.17 -7.84 -1.43
C GLY A 62 -0.26 -7.43 -2.84
N TYR A 63 -1.40 -6.75 -3.00
CA TYR A 63 -1.93 -6.30 -4.30
C TYR A 63 -1.96 -4.78 -4.43
N PRO A 64 -1.66 -4.22 -5.62
CA PRO A 64 -1.12 -4.93 -6.80
C PRO A 64 0.27 -5.52 -6.52
N LYS A 65 0.72 -6.48 -7.35
CA LYS A 65 2.07 -7.07 -7.25
C LYS A 65 3.13 -6.05 -7.65
N LEU A 66 3.49 -5.17 -6.72
CA LEU A 66 4.47 -4.12 -6.94
C LEU A 66 5.89 -4.68 -7.04
N THR A 67 6.61 -4.26 -8.08
CA THR A 67 8.05 -4.48 -8.21
C THR A 67 8.80 -3.27 -7.64
N PRO A 68 9.85 -3.45 -6.82
CA PRO A 68 10.67 -2.34 -6.36
C PRO A 68 11.20 -1.52 -7.55
N ALA A 69 11.03 -0.21 -7.51
CA ALA A 69 11.44 0.67 -8.61
C ALA A 69 12.95 0.59 -8.91
N ARG A 70 13.75 0.25 -7.90
CA ARG A 70 15.21 0.16 -7.95
C ARG A 70 15.66 -1.01 -7.07
N ASN A 71 16.55 -1.86 -7.58
CA ASN A 71 17.07 -3.02 -6.85
C ASN A 71 18.38 -2.70 -6.09
N ALA A 72 18.82 -3.61 -5.22
CA ALA A 72 20.07 -3.47 -4.46
C ALA A 72 21.31 -3.22 -5.35
N ALA A 73 21.33 -3.79 -6.56
CA ALA A 73 22.42 -3.57 -7.51
C ALA A 73 22.48 -2.13 -8.02
N SER A 74 21.33 -1.45 -8.12
CA SER A 74 21.25 -0.05 -8.54
C SER A 74 21.53 0.91 -7.38
N TYR A 75 21.27 0.50 -6.13
CA TYR A 75 21.42 1.31 -4.92
C TYR A 75 21.97 0.47 -3.75
N PRO A 76 23.29 0.21 -3.74
CA PRO A 76 23.92 -0.74 -2.80
C PRO A 76 23.87 -0.31 -1.33
N ASN A 77 23.56 0.96 -1.04
CA ASN A 77 23.46 1.50 0.32
C ASN A 77 22.01 1.82 0.74
N ASN A 78 21.02 1.26 0.05
CA ASN A 78 19.63 1.44 0.46
C ASN A 78 19.37 0.70 1.79
N VAL A 79 18.74 1.37 2.75
CA VAL A 79 18.44 0.87 4.11
C VAL A 79 17.54 -0.38 4.15
N THR A 80 16.79 -0.66 3.08
CA THR A 80 15.96 -1.86 2.91
C THR A 80 16.60 -2.90 1.98
N ASN A 81 17.85 -2.69 1.53
CA ASN A 81 18.51 -3.56 0.56
C ASN A 81 17.69 -3.76 -0.74
N GLY A 82 16.97 -2.72 -1.16
CA GLY A 82 16.17 -2.73 -2.40
C GLY A 82 14.75 -3.30 -2.24
N GLU A 83 14.31 -3.65 -1.04
CA GLU A 83 12.91 -4.02 -0.77
C GLU A 83 12.01 -2.78 -0.62
N ILE A 84 10.73 -2.90 -0.96
CA ILE A 84 9.75 -1.83 -0.68
C ILE A 84 9.53 -1.77 0.85
N PRO A 85 9.69 -0.60 1.51
CA PRO A 85 9.43 -0.45 2.95
C PRO A 85 8.03 -0.94 3.36
N ARG A 86 7.93 -1.55 4.54
CA ARG A 86 6.71 -2.09 5.14
C ARG A 86 6.24 -1.30 6.36
N ARG A 87 7.13 -0.49 6.94
CA ARG A 87 6.84 0.42 8.05
C ARG A 87 7.87 1.55 8.12
N PHE A 88 7.57 2.54 8.95
CA PHE A 88 8.56 3.47 9.47
C PHE A 88 9.20 2.91 10.75
N ILE A 89 10.49 3.21 10.94
CA ILE A 89 11.19 2.96 12.20
C ILE A 89 10.68 3.92 13.28
N TYR A 90 10.88 3.57 14.55
CA TYR A 90 10.58 4.52 15.61
C TYR A 90 11.53 5.73 15.55
N PRO A 91 11.12 6.91 16.06
CA PRO A 91 12.01 8.06 16.16
C PRO A 91 13.25 7.72 16.98
N THR A 92 14.43 8.12 16.51
CA THR A 92 15.71 7.83 17.18
C THR A 92 15.82 8.44 18.57
N SER A 93 15.06 9.52 18.85
CA SER A 93 14.97 10.14 20.17
C SER A 93 14.38 9.20 21.24
N GLU A 94 13.52 8.24 20.88
CA GLU A 94 12.94 7.29 21.83
C GLU A 94 13.99 6.36 22.43
N ILE A 95 15.09 6.11 21.71
CA ILE A 95 16.19 5.26 22.17
C ILE A 95 16.82 5.82 23.44
N THR A 96 16.94 7.15 23.55
CA THR A 96 17.55 7.82 24.71
C THR A 96 16.51 8.32 25.70
N ALA A 97 15.38 8.87 25.23
CA ALA A 97 14.34 9.43 26.09
C ALA A 97 13.47 8.36 26.76
N ASN A 98 13.32 7.18 26.16
CA ASN A 98 12.40 6.14 26.60
C ASN A 98 12.93 4.71 26.37
N PRO A 99 14.16 4.38 26.82
CA PRO A 99 14.88 3.18 26.40
C PRO A 99 14.16 1.88 26.77
N VAL A 100 13.48 1.82 27.92
CA VAL A 100 12.80 0.60 28.38
C VAL A 100 11.66 0.23 27.44
N ASN A 101 10.74 1.19 27.19
CA ASN A 101 9.58 0.94 26.34
C ASN A 101 9.97 0.77 24.86
N TYR A 102 10.98 1.52 24.39
CA TYR A 102 11.55 1.32 23.06
C TYR A 102 12.01 -0.13 22.88
N ASN A 103 12.87 -0.62 23.77
CA ASN A 103 13.41 -1.97 23.66
C ASN A 103 12.32 -3.06 23.74
N ASP A 104 11.30 -2.87 24.59
CA ASP A 104 10.20 -3.82 24.68
C ASP A 104 9.29 -3.82 23.45
N ALA A 105 9.08 -2.67 22.80
CA ALA A 105 8.38 -2.62 21.52
C ALA A 105 9.19 -3.28 20.40
N VAL A 106 10.51 -3.04 20.33
CA VAL A 106 11.41 -3.65 19.34
C VAL A 106 11.44 -5.16 19.45
N LYS A 107 11.43 -5.73 20.66
CA LYS A 107 11.37 -7.19 20.87
C LYS A 107 10.11 -7.84 20.28
N ARG A 108 9.02 -7.08 20.10
CA ARG A 108 7.75 -7.59 19.53
C ARG A 108 7.74 -7.57 18.01
N LEU A 109 8.71 -6.92 17.37
CA LEU A 109 8.82 -6.81 15.92
C LEU A 109 9.68 -7.94 15.35
N SER A 110 9.16 -8.63 14.33
CA SER A 110 9.96 -9.59 13.57
C SER A 110 11.07 -8.85 12.81
N GLY A 111 12.33 -9.11 13.17
CA GLY A 111 13.50 -8.47 12.54
C GLY A 111 13.96 -7.15 13.16
N GLY A 112 13.35 -6.72 14.28
CA GLY A 112 13.74 -5.52 15.04
C GLY A 112 13.17 -4.22 14.47
N ASP A 113 13.81 -3.09 14.78
CA ASP A 113 13.36 -1.78 14.31
C ASP A 113 13.88 -1.44 12.91
N LYS A 114 13.35 -2.14 11.90
CA LYS A 114 13.74 -1.96 10.49
C LYS A 114 12.54 -1.55 9.65
N MET A 115 12.79 -0.84 8.55
CA MET A 115 11.75 -0.50 7.56
C MET A 115 11.17 -1.73 6.85
N THR A 116 11.88 -2.86 6.83
CA THR A 116 11.42 -4.14 6.25
C THR A 116 10.66 -5.03 7.24
N SER A 117 10.67 -4.69 8.55
CA SER A 117 9.90 -5.42 9.55
C SER A 117 8.40 -5.22 9.37
N ARG A 118 7.61 -6.24 9.72
CA ARG A 118 6.15 -6.22 9.54
C ARG A 118 5.43 -5.74 10.79
N VAL A 119 4.31 -5.07 10.58
CA VAL A 119 3.33 -4.75 11.63
C VAL A 119 2.40 -5.95 11.85
N TRP A 120 1.71 -6.02 12.99
CA TRP A 120 1.02 -7.25 13.43
C TRP A 120 -0.06 -7.77 12.45
N TRP A 121 -0.68 -6.89 11.66
CA TRP A 121 -1.69 -7.25 10.67
C TRP A 121 -1.12 -7.51 9.27
N ASP A 122 0.14 -7.15 9.04
CA ASP A 122 0.86 -7.38 7.80
C ASP A 122 1.50 -8.78 7.86
N LYS A 123 0.83 -9.76 7.24
CA LYS A 123 1.23 -11.18 7.26
C LYS A 123 2.14 -11.55 6.09
#